data_AF-A0A0A2A451-F1
#
_entry.id   AF-A0A0A2A451-F1
#
_cell.length_a   1.000
_cell.length_b   1.000
_cell.length_c   1.000
_cell.angle_alpha   90.00
_cell.angle_beta   90.00
_cell.angle_gamma   90.00
#
_symmetry.space_group_name_H-M   'P 1'
#
loop_
_entity.id
_entity.type
_entity.pdbx_description
1 polymer ?
#
loop_
_entity_poly.entity_id
_entity_poly.type
_entity_poly.pdbx_seq_one_letter_code
_entity_poly.pdbx_strand_id
1 'polypeptide(L)'
;MRNWENKKNTVVVGVSAIDVDDHSDHGGHDDHSDHGGHDDHAKHSAKVDDHSDHGGHDDHSDHGGHDDHAEGAFEWAGKFQLSKGSYKWSFEKVDGEYADPAMKMVILKSNDIEGSEDLAKELLGSKDSISRKNNGTLIASNKAFILNFDQRKESTVFNVDIKEDGQYIFFTEHMPFEFEATQHFFKDVLNSDVEPIAQVPDEGEGHHHHHDHGGLDPHVWHDPHNIIKMGNIISKNLKKDISVFNRGDRKLISERFKQADSLLEGLDSWIIEQVSSIPEENRVIVSKHKAMEYYGDAFGFETISLLDFLGDSSSLRPENISSTLKMLDEEKVQAIFPEQIPASKLLRNLSRQSSVPLASNQIFVDGLMMDGNTVSVAVHNTCTIVDSLGGSCDKESGSNLESEWYKLSD
;
A
#
# COMPACT_ATOMS: atom_id res chain seq x y z
N MET A 1 20.82 8.37 24.90
CA MET A 1 21.32 8.56 23.52
C MET A 1 20.46 7.71 22.61
N ARG A 2 19.60 8.31 21.80
CA ARG A 2 18.77 7.60 20.81
C ARG A 2 19.07 8.23 19.45
N ASN A 3 19.40 7.40 18.46
CA ASN A 3 20.22 7.83 17.32
C ASN A 3 19.42 8.40 16.13
N TRP A 4 18.30 9.07 16.41
CA TRP A 4 17.35 9.56 15.40
C TRP A 4 17.31 11.09 15.25
N GLU A 5 18.07 11.84 16.07
CA GLU A 5 18.15 13.31 16.04
C GLU A 5 18.83 13.90 14.77
N ASN A 6 19.34 13.07 13.86
CA ASN A 6 20.25 13.45 12.77
C ASN A 6 19.70 13.28 11.33
N LYS A 7 18.40 13.08 11.13
CA LYS A 7 17.80 12.93 9.78
C LYS A 7 16.79 14.05 9.48
N LYS A 8 16.84 14.59 8.25
CA LYS A 8 16.03 15.73 7.78
C LYS A 8 15.00 15.29 6.72
N ASN A 9 13.90 16.05 6.61
CA ASN A 9 12.80 15.96 5.64
C ASN A 9 11.82 14.79 5.96
N THR A 10 10.48 14.87 5.90
CA THR A 10 9.49 15.87 5.39
C THR A 10 8.16 15.75 6.20
N VAL A 11 7.36 16.83 6.41
CA VAL A 11 6.25 16.86 7.41
C VAL A 11 4.81 16.95 6.85
N VAL A 12 4.39 16.00 6.03
CA VAL A 12 3.03 15.84 5.44
C VAL A 12 1.76 16.29 6.32
N VAL A 13 0.99 17.37 5.97
CA VAL A 13 -0.42 17.75 6.39
C VAL A 13 -1.28 18.54 5.32
N GLY A 14 -2.39 18.09 4.72
CA GLY A 14 -3.26 16.93 4.95
C GLY A 14 -2.60 15.70 4.36
N VAL A 15 -1.84 15.06 5.23
CA VAL A 15 -0.66 14.27 4.91
C VAL A 15 0.08 14.77 3.61
N SER A 16 0.33 16.10 3.50
CA SER A 16 1.10 16.89 2.48
C SER A 16 1.76 18.19 3.07
N ALA A 17 3.08 18.44 2.96
CA ALA A 17 3.89 18.94 4.12
C ALA A 17 3.75 20.36 4.78
N ILE A 18 3.95 20.42 6.11
CA ILE A 18 4.08 21.61 7.00
C ILE A 18 5.28 21.50 7.96
N ASP A 19 6.42 22.09 7.56
CA ASP A 19 7.51 22.44 8.48
C ASP A 19 7.14 23.63 9.40
N VAL A 20 7.78 23.73 10.57
CA VAL A 20 7.52 24.80 11.55
C VAL A 20 8.82 25.30 12.20
N ASP A 21 9.56 26.13 11.47
CA ASP A 21 10.70 26.87 12.03
C ASP A 21 10.26 27.85 13.14
N ASP A 22 11.12 28.00 14.15
CA ASP A 22 11.32 29.29 14.81
C ASP A 22 12.77 29.41 15.29
N HIS A 23 13.44 30.49 14.88
CA HIS A 23 14.81 30.80 15.25
C HIS A 23 14.89 31.53 16.61
N SER A 24 16.13 31.80 17.06
CA SER A 24 16.55 32.63 18.22
C SER A 24 16.85 31.81 19.49
N ASP A 25 18.01 31.95 20.17
CA ASP A 25 19.27 32.64 19.82
C ASP A 25 20.39 32.15 20.78
N HIS A 26 21.65 32.55 20.53
CA HIS A 26 22.86 32.36 21.36
C HIS A 26 23.48 30.94 21.34
N GLY A 27 24.81 30.76 21.25
CA GLY A 27 25.88 31.72 20.97
C GLY A 27 27.27 31.19 21.37
N GLY A 28 28.21 31.14 20.41
CA GLY A 28 29.67 31.10 20.59
C GLY A 28 30.33 29.92 21.33
N HIS A 29 31.22 29.18 20.67
CA HIS A 29 32.67 29.33 20.88
C HIS A 29 33.51 28.52 19.86
N ASP A 30 34.68 29.06 19.54
CA ASP A 30 35.64 28.58 18.54
C ASP A 30 36.63 27.51 19.08
N ASP A 31 37.64 27.21 18.25
CA ASP A 31 38.92 26.54 18.53
C ASP A 31 38.94 24.98 18.60
N HIS A 32 39.98 24.26 18.14
CA HIS A 32 40.94 24.44 17.02
C HIS A 32 41.78 23.14 16.92
N SER A 33 42.40 22.87 15.75
CA SER A 33 43.52 21.92 15.54
C SER A 33 43.19 20.41 15.63
N ASP A 34 43.38 19.58 14.59
CA ASP A 34 44.60 19.28 13.80
C ASP A 34 45.64 18.42 14.55
N HIS A 35 45.89 17.21 14.03
CA HIS A 35 47.17 16.49 14.02
C HIS A 35 47.04 15.22 13.18
N GLY A 36 47.92 15.03 12.19
CA GLY A 36 47.97 13.84 11.34
C GLY A 36 49.27 13.04 11.44
N GLY A 37 49.33 11.94 10.69
CA GLY A 37 50.55 11.24 10.26
C GLY A 37 51.27 10.38 11.30
N HIS A 38 51.38 9.07 11.03
CA HIS A 38 52.58 8.54 10.35
C HIS A 38 52.47 7.02 10.08
N ASP A 39 53.02 6.59 8.93
CA ASP A 39 53.32 5.19 8.61
C ASP A 39 54.52 4.66 9.42
N ASP A 40 54.66 3.33 9.55
CA ASP A 40 55.94 2.66 9.22
C ASP A 40 55.87 1.12 9.12
N HIS A 41 56.54 0.62 8.08
CA HIS A 41 57.22 -0.66 7.78
C HIS A 41 57.25 -1.87 8.77
N ALA A 42 57.65 -3.11 8.39
CA ALA A 42 57.63 -3.92 7.14
C ALA A 42 58.31 -5.31 7.39
N LYS A 43 57.99 -6.31 6.54
CA LYS A 43 58.75 -7.57 6.21
C LYS A 43 58.88 -8.71 7.25
N HIS A 44 58.54 -9.92 6.79
CA HIS A 44 59.48 -11.06 6.70
C HIS A 44 59.11 -11.97 5.51
N SER A 45 60.02 -12.86 5.07
CA SER A 45 60.04 -13.40 3.69
C SER A 45 60.61 -14.82 3.53
N ALA A 46 60.00 -15.66 2.66
CA ALA A 46 60.59 -16.75 1.82
C ALA A 46 59.42 -17.56 1.20
N LYS A 47 59.21 -17.69 -0.12
CA LYS A 47 60.00 -18.28 -1.25
C LYS A 47 59.71 -19.77 -1.53
N VAL A 48 59.91 -20.12 -2.82
CA VAL A 48 59.82 -21.45 -3.48
C VAL A 48 58.43 -21.85 -3.99
N ASP A 49 58.20 -22.19 -5.28
CA ASP A 49 58.70 -21.67 -6.60
C ASP A 49 57.73 -22.22 -7.71
N ASP A 50 57.33 -21.42 -8.69
CA ASP A 50 57.58 -21.58 -10.16
C ASP A 50 56.78 -22.65 -10.96
N HIS A 51 55.91 -22.21 -11.89
CA HIS A 51 56.02 -22.48 -13.34
C HIS A 51 54.96 -21.74 -14.18
N SER A 52 55.38 -21.28 -15.36
CA SER A 52 54.66 -20.39 -16.29
C SER A 52 54.17 -21.11 -17.56
N ASP A 53 53.61 -20.31 -18.50
CA ASP A 53 53.14 -20.65 -19.86
C ASP A 53 51.75 -21.32 -19.99
N HIS A 54 50.87 -20.98 -20.95
CA HIS A 54 50.97 -20.07 -22.12
C HIS A 54 49.65 -19.31 -22.37
N GLY A 55 49.73 -18.23 -23.16
CA GLY A 55 48.76 -17.95 -24.24
C GLY A 55 47.50 -17.17 -23.87
N GLY A 56 47.50 -15.86 -24.16
CA GLY A 56 46.26 -15.08 -24.24
C GLY A 56 45.56 -15.28 -25.59
N HIS A 57 44.23 -15.21 -25.58
CA HIS A 57 43.41 -14.92 -26.75
C HIS A 57 42.09 -14.29 -26.27
N ASP A 58 41.93 -13.00 -26.58
CA ASP A 58 40.59 -12.43 -26.74
C ASP A 58 40.02 -12.99 -28.04
N ASP A 59 38.79 -13.53 -28.01
CA ASP A 59 37.76 -13.27 -29.02
C ASP A 59 36.42 -13.97 -28.69
N HIS A 60 35.33 -13.37 -29.15
CA HIS A 60 33.95 -13.76 -28.85
C HIS A 60 33.47 -15.03 -29.58
N SER A 61 32.70 -15.89 -28.89
CA SER A 61 31.58 -16.71 -29.41
C SER A 61 30.92 -17.42 -28.20
N ASP A 62 29.73 -17.02 -27.74
CA ASP A 62 28.41 -17.24 -28.34
C ASP A 62 27.90 -18.70 -28.25
N HIS A 63 27.48 -19.08 -27.04
CA HIS A 63 26.51 -20.14 -26.72
C HIS A 63 25.85 -19.75 -25.37
N GLY A 64 24.53 -19.70 -25.18
CA GLY A 64 23.44 -20.01 -26.09
C GLY A 64 22.35 -20.83 -25.39
N GLY A 65 21.28 -20.16 -24.95
CA GLY A 65 20.03 -20.81 -24.52
C GLY A 65 20.03 -21.43 -23.12
N HIS A 66 19.69 -20.62 -22.13
CA HIS A 66 18.82 -21.06 -21.04
C HIS A 66 17.70 -20.02 -20.93
N ASP A 67 16.46 -20.48 -20.93
CA ASP A 67 15.29 -19.60 -20.97
C ASP A 67 15.15 -18.84 -19.65
N ASP A 68 15.27 -17.51 -19.72
CA ASP A 68 14.79 -16.61 -18.68
C ASP A 68 13.26 -16.75 -18.64
N HIS A 69 12.77 -17.60 -17.74
CA HIS A 69 11.34 -17.77 -17.51
C HIS A 69 10.71 -16.41 -17.14
N ALA A 70 9.58 -16.11 -17.78
CA ALA A 70 8.93 -14.81 -17.75
C ALA A 70 8.24 -14.48 -16.41
N GLU A 71 9.03 -14.34 -15.35
CA GLU A 71 8.59 -13.70 -14.10
C GLU A 71 8.44 -12.19 -14.34
N GLY A 72 7.26 -11.63 -14.02
CA GLY A 72 6.98 -10.19 -14.17
C GLY A 72 6.49 -9.71 -15.54
N ALA A 73 5.93 -10.58 -16.40
CA ALA A 73 5.48 -10.14 -17.74
C ALA A 73 4.23 -9.24 -17.76
N PHE A 74 3.43 -9.22 -16.69
CA PHE A 74 2.30 -8.30 -16.47
C PHE A 74 2.12 -8.04 -14.97
N GLU A 75 1.68 -6.83 -14.61
CA GLU A 75 1.32 -6.45 -13.24
C GLU A 75 -0.18 -6.57 -12.98
N TRP A 76 -1.02 -6.39 -14.01
CA TRP A 76 -2.47 -6.42 -13.88
C TRP A 76 -3.17 -7.25 -14.96
N ALA A 77 -4.28 -7.88 -14.57
CA ALA A 77 -5.18 -8.61 -15.45
C ALA A 77 -6.66 -8.33 -15.09
N GLY A 78 -7.40 -7.62 -15.94
CA GLY A 78 -8.82 -7.35 -15.77
C GLY A 78 -9.71 -8.14 -16.73
N LYS A 79 -10.71 -8.85 -16.19
CA LYS A 79 -11.76 -9.53 -16.96
C LYS A 79 -13.00 -8.66 -17.04
N PHE A 80 -13.48 -8.42 -18.25
CA PHE A 80 -14.65 -7.61 -18.54
C PHE A 80 -15.74 -8.42 -19.25
N GLN A 81 -17.01 -8.07 -18.99
CA GLN A 81 -18.14 -8.52 -19.81
C GLN A 81 -18.47 -7.41 -20.81
N LEU A 82 -18.14 -7.62 -22.09
CA LEU A 82 -18.26 -6.58 -23.12
C LEU A 82 -19.27 -6.97 -24.20
N SER A 83 -19.92 -5.95 -24.75
CA SER A 83 -20.79 -6.06 -25.91
C SER A 83 -20.01 -5.62 -27.16
N LYS A 84 -20.44 -6.08 -28.33
CA LYS A 84 -19.91 -5.61 -29.61
C LYS A 84 -20.03 -4.10 -29.73
N GLY A 85 -18.90 -3.41 -29.84
CA GLY A 85 -18.86 -1.95 -29.81
C GLY A 85 -17.44 -1.41 -29.82
N SER A 86 -17.33 -0.08 -29.70
CA SER A 86 -16.07 0.62 -29.49
C SER A 86 -16.03 1.15 -28.06
N TYR A 87 -14.87 1.03 -27.43
CA TYR A 87 -14.57 1.55 -26.12
C TYR A 87 -13.31 2.42 -26.22
N LYS A 88 -13.01 3.20 -25.18
CA LYS A 88 -11.80 4.00 -25.05
C LYS A 88 -10.99 3.48 -23.89
N TRP A 89 -9.71 3.26 -24.12
CA TRP A 89 -8.72 3.09 -23.06
C TRP A 89 -7.85 4.34 -22.99
N SER A 90 -7.82 5.03 -21.86
CA SER A 90 -7.07 6.26 -21.65
C SER A 90 -5.96 6.07 -20.63
N PHE A 91 -4.87 6.79 -20.86
CA PHE A 91 -3.77 7.00 -19.94
C PHE A 91 -3.63 8.52 -19.75
N GLU A 92 -3.62 9.01 -18.52
CA GLU A 92 -3.38 10.41 -18.18
C GLU A 92 -2.00 10.57 -17.53
N LYS A 93 -1.48 11.80 -17.57
CA LYS A 93 -0.30 12.19 -16.82
C LYS A 93 -0.68 12.43 -15.35
N VAL A 94 -0.01 11.77 -14.42
CA VAL A 94 -0.10 12.04 -12.98
C VAL A 94 1.05 12.97 -12.60
N ASP A 95 0.75 14.04 -11.86
CA ASP A 95 1.69 15.13 -11.52
C ASP A 95 2.49 15.72 -12.71
N GLY A 96 1.91 15.62 -13.92
CA GLY A 96 2.48 16.19 -15.15
C GLY A 96 3.40 15.26 -15.92
N GLU A 97 3.58 13.99 -15.54
CA GLU A 97 4.30 12.97 -16.32
C GLU A 97 3.52 11.66 -16.46
N TYR A 98 3.87 10.84 -17.46
CA TYR A 98 3.44 9.43 -17.49
C TYR A 98 4.43 8.60 -16.68
N ALA A 99 3.97 7.58 -15.96
CA ALA A 99 4.86 6.65 -15.24
C ALA A 99 5.94 6.07 -16.19
N ASP A 100 5.51 5.61 -17.37
CA ASP A 100 6.38 5.10 -18.42
C ASP A 100 6.13 5.74 -19.79
N PRO A 101 7.10 5.73 -20.72
CA PRO A 101 6.92 6.31 -22.05
C PRO A 101 6.04 5.47 -22.98
N ALA A 102 5.91 4.17 -22.69
CA ALA A 102 5.09 3.20 -23.38
C ALA A 102 4.93 1.94 -22.51
N MET A 103 3.87 1.17 -22.73
CA MET A 103 3.65 -0.13 -22.08
C MET A 103 3.15 -1.18 -23.07
N LYS A 104 3.21 -2.46 -22.74
CA LYS A 104 2.49 -3.52 -23.45
C LYS A 104 1.13 -3.86 -22.82
N MET A 105 0.25 -4.33 -23.70
CA MET A 105 -1.08 -4.85 -23.35
C MET A 105 -1.42 -6.04 -24.24
N VAL A 106 -2.04 -7.08 -23.68
CA VAL A 106 -2.64 -8.21 -24.40
C VAL A 106 -4.15 -8.23 -24.14
N ILE A 107 -4.95 -8.45 -25.18
CA ILE A 107 -6.41 -8.52 -25.08
C ILE A 107 -6.89 -9.86 -25.67
N LEU A 108 -7.38 -10.75 -24.81
CA LEU A 108 -7.83 -12.09 -25.17
C LEU A 108 -9.35 -12.23 -24.99
N LYS A 109 -10.03 -12.94 -25.89
CA LYS A 109 -11.44 -13.33 -25.70
C LYS A 109 -11.47 -14.60 -24.83
N SER A 110 -11.63 -14.43 -23.52
CA SER A 110 -11.57 -15.50 -22.52
C SER A 110 -12.43 -15.16 -21.31
N ASN A 111 -12.82 -16.18 -20.53
CA ASN A 111 -13.58 -16.05 -19.29
C ASN A 111 -12.79 -16.42 -18.03
N ASP A 112 -11.58 -16.93 -18.20
CA ASP A 112 -10.69 -17.47 -17.17
C ASP A 112 -9.35 -16.74 -17.19
N ILE A 113 -9.03 -15.99 -16.12
CA ILE A 113 -7.78 -15.22 -16.02
C ILE A 113 -6.60 -16.18 -15.86
N GLU A 114 -6.69 -17.06 -14.87
CA GLU A 114 -5.68 -18.07 -14.52
C GLU A 114 -5.35 -18.93 -15.75
N GLY A 115 -6.37 -19.47 -16.42
CA GLY A 115 -6.21 -20.27 -17.65
C GLY A 115 -5.72 -19.51 -18.89
N SER A 116 -5.57 -18.17 -18.82
CA SER A 116 -5.05 -17.33 -19.92
C SER A 116 -3.65 -16.74 -19.63
N GLU A 117 -3.13 -16.88 -18.42
CA GLU A 117 -1.89 -16.20 -18.00
C GLU A 117 -0.66 -16.61 -18.81
N ASP A 118 -0.44 -17.91 -19.02
CA ASP A 118 0.78 -18.39 -19.68
C ASP A 118 0.85 -17.92 -21.14
N LEU A 119 -0.29 -17.89 -21.82
CA LEU A 119 -0.41 -17.29 -23.14
C LEU A 119 -0.19 -15.77 -23.10
N ALA A 120 -0.70 -15.07 -22.07
CA ALA A 120 -0.45 -13.64 -21.92
C ALA A 120 1.04 -13.34 -21.70
N LYS A 121 1.71 -14.10 -20.83
CA LYS A 121 3.16 -14.01 -20.56
C LYS A 121 3.99 -14.26 -21.83
N GLU A 122 3.67 -15.31 -22.59
CA GLU A 122 4.30 -15.58 -23.89
C GLU A 122 4.12 -14.42 -24.88
N LEU A 123 2.91 -13.89 -25.00
CA LEU A 123 2.58 -12.80 -25.93
C LEU A 123 3.23 -11.47 -25.52
N LEU A 124 3.32 -11.15 -24.22
CA LEU A 124 3.97 -9.95 -23.71
C LEU A 124 5.51 -10.03 -23.81
N GLY A 125 6.09 -11.21 -23.62
CA GLY A 125 7.51 -11.47 -23.90
C GLY A 125 7.85 -11.48 -25.41
N SER A 126 6.85 -11.63 -26.29
CA SER A 126 7.07 -11.79 -27.73
C SER A 126 7.53 -10.52 -28.44
N LYS A 127 8.54 -10.68 -29.30
CA LYS A 127 9.01 -9.65 -30.24
C LYS A 127 8.00 -9.35 -31.36
N ASP A 128 7.02 -10.23 -31.61
CA ASP A 128 5.96 -10.03 -32.62
C ASP A 128 4.78 -9.22 -32.06
N SER A 129 5.09 -8.00 -31.64
CA SER A 129 4.14 -7.05 -31.03
C SER A 129 3.62 -5.99 -32.00
N ILE A 130 2.39 -5.53 -31.79
CA ILE A 130 1.71 -4.51 -32.60
C ILE A 130 1.87 -3.12 -31.97
N SER A 131 2.77 -2.28 -32.49
CA SER A 131 2.87 -0.89 -32.03
C SER A 131 1.62 -0.06 -32.37
N ARG A 132 1.19 0.77 -31.41
CA ARG A 132 0.14 1.78 -31.54
C ARG A 132 0.60 3.09 -30.90
N LYS A 133 0.05 4.19 -31.41
CA LYS A 133 0.18 5.55 -30.87
C LYS A 133 -1.22 6.08 -30.55
N ASN A 134 -1.30 7.25 -29.90
CA ASN A 134 -2.55 7.94 -29.59
C ASN A 134 -3.59 7.88 -30.74
N ASN A 135 -4.84 7.59 -30.38
CA ASN A 135 -6.02 7.28 -31.20
C ASN A 135 -5.95 5.96 -31.99
N GLY A 136 -4.92 5.13 -31.80
CA GLY A 136 -4.79 3.83 -32.44
C GLY A 136 -5.86 2.82 -31.99
N THR A 137 -6.22 1.88 -32.86
CA THR A 137 -7.23 0.85 -32.57
C THR A 137 -6.60 -0.45 -32.08
N LEU A 138 -7.14 -1.00 -30.99
CA LEU A 138 -6.83 -2.29 -30.37
C LEU A 138 -7.99 -3.25 -30.68
N ILE A 139 -7.67 -4.48 -31.10
CA ILE A 139 -8.65 -5.55 -31.38
C ILE A 139 -8.12 -6.82 -30.73
N ALA A 140 -8.95 -7.52 -29.97
CA ALA A 140 -8.55 -8.75 -29.28
C ALA A 140 -7.95 -9.77 -30.28
N SER A 141 -6.74 -10.24 -29.97
CA SER A 141 -5.96 -11.15 -30.82
C SER A 141 -4.79 -11.76 -30.03
N ASN A 142 -4.22 -12.85 -30.53
CA ASN A 142 -3.05 -13.49 -29.93
C ASN A 142 -1.76 -12.73 -30.29
N LYS A 143 -1.70 -11.44 -29.95
CA LYS A 143 -0.52 -10.55 -30.06
C LYS A 143 -0.56 -9.49 -28.96
N ALA A 144 0.59 -9.17 -28.40
CA ALA A 144 0.75 -7.96 -27.58
C ALA A 144 0.66 -6.69 -28.45
N PHE A 145 0.12 -5.63 -27.87
CA PHE A 145 0.22 -4.27 -28.36
C PHE A 145 1.33 -3.54 -27.60
N ILE A 146 2.12 -2.70 -28.27
CA ILE A 146 2.99 -1.72 -27.60
C ILE A 146 2.31 -0.35 -27.72
N LEU A 147 1.78 0.14 -26.61
CA LEU A 147 1.04 1.39 -26.48
C LEU A 147 2.03 2.53 -26.23
N ASN A 148 2.30 3.33 -27.26
CA ASN A 148 3.27 4.43 -27.18
C ASN A 148 2.53 5.73 -26.82
N PHE A 149 2.85 6.33 -25.67
CA PHE A 149 2.16 7.52 -25.18
C PHE A 149 2.67 8.80 -25.86
N ASP A 150 1.76 9.75 -26.14
CA ASP A 150 2.12 11.05 -26.73
C ASP A 150 2.55 12.00 -25.62
N GLN A 151 3.85 11.99 -25.31
CA GLN A 151 4.51 12.76 -24.25
C GLN A 151 4.23 14.29 -24.26
N ARG A 152 3.62 14.81 -25.32
CA ARG A 152 3.23 16.22 -25.49
C ARG A 152 1.75 16.47 -25.15
N LYS A 153 1.06 15.50 -24.55
CA LYS A 153 -0.35 15.56 -24.15
C LYS A 153 -0.53 15.06 -22.73
N GLU A 154 -1.42 15.71 -22.01
CA GLU A 154 -1.92 15.29 -20.69
C GLU A 154 -2.63 13.93 -20.73
N SER A 155 -3.15 13.50 -21.88
CA SER A 155 -3.75 12.17 -22.05
C SER A 155 -3.47 11.54 -23.42
N THR A 156 -3.23 10.23 -23.40
CA THR A 156 -3.14 9.34 -24.54
C THR A 156 -4.33 8.38 -24.53
N VAL A 157 -5.09 8.33 -25.62
CA VAL A 157 -6.28 7.48 -25.73
C VAL A 157 -6.12 6.45 -26.85
N PHE A 158 -6.56 5.22 -26.64
CA PHE A 158 -6.66 4.15 -27.62
C PHE A 158 -8.11 3.70 -27.78
N ASN A 159 -8.49 3.25 -28.98
CA ASN A 159 -9.84 2.76 -29.27
C ASN A 159 -9.86 1.24 -29.18
N VAL A 160 -10.62 0.66 -28.25
CA VAL A 160 -10.77 -0.80 -28.13
C VAL A 160 -12.01 -1.23 -28.91
N ASP A 161 -11.84 -2.09 -29.92
CA ASP A 161 -12.87 -2.44 -30.91
C ASP A 161 -13.26 -3.92 -30.75
N ILE A 162 -14.38 -4.15 -30.04
CA ILE A 162 -14.92 -5.45 -29.68
C ILE A 162 -15.84 -5.94 -30.80
N LYS A 163 -15.43 -7.03 -31.47
CA LYS A 163 -16.11 -7.54 -32.68
C LYS A 163 -17.37 -8.36 -32.41
N GLU A 164 -17.46 -8.94 -31.23
CA GLU A 164 -18.50 -9.87 -30.80
C GLU A 164 -18.74 -9.72 -29.31
N ASP A 165 -19.97 -9.94 -28.85
CA ASP A 165 -20.27 -9.99 -27.42
C ASP A 165 -19.49 -11.14 -26.75
N GLY A 166 -19.05 -10.92 -25.51
CA GLY A 166 -18.35 -11.96 -24.74
C GLY A 166 -17.56 -11.44 -23.55
N GLN A 167 -16.85 -12.36 -22.91
CA GLN A 167 -15.88 -12.04 -21.88
C GLN A 167 -14.51 -11.83 -22.52
N TYR A 168 -13.80 -10.82 -22.03
CA TYR A 168 -12.49 -10.40 -22.51
C TYR A 168 -11.57 -10.17 -21.32
N ILE A 169 -10.30 -10.51 -21.47
CA ILE A 169 -9.28 -10.35 -20.44
C ILE A 169 -8.16 -9.48 -21.00
N PHE A 170 -7.85 -8.42 -20.28
CA PHE A 170 -6.84 -7.43 -20.59
C PHE A 170 -5.70 -7.65 -19.62
N PHE A 171 -4.51 -7.97 -20.13
CA PHE A 171 -3.28 -8.08 -19.36
C PHE A 171 -2.40 -6.88 -19.71
N THR A 172 -1.83 -6.22 -18.71
CA THR A 172 -1.02 -5.01 -18.91
C THR A 172 0.32 -5.11 -18.17
N GLU A 173 1.40 -4.64 -18.81
CA GLU A 173 2.73 -4.57 -18.17
C GLU A 173 2.67 -3.79 -16.86
N HIS A 174 1.91 -2.68 -16.82
CA HIS A 174 1.69 -1.85 -15.65
C HIS A 174 0.24 -1.80 -15.18
N MET A 175 0.03 -1.31 -13.97
CA MET A 175 -1.27 -1.08 -13.36
C MET A 175 -2.04 0.05 -14.07
N PRO A 176 -3.26 -0.19 -14.60
CA PRO A 176 -4.00 0.82 -15.34
C PRO A 176 -4.33 2.11 -14.57
N PHE A 177 -4.50 2.00 -13.24
CA PHE A 177 -4.82 3.12 -12.35
C PHE A 177 -3.66 4.09 -12.11
N GLU A 178 -2.41 3.71 -12.39
CA GLU A 178 -1.25 4.63 -12.35
C GLU A 178 -1.35 5.76 -13.37
N PHE A 179 -2.33 5.66 -14.28
CA PHE A 179 -2.60 6.61 -15.34
C PHE A 179 -4.00 7.24 -15.20
N GLU A 180 -4.61 7.19 -14.01
CA GLU A 180 -5.89 7.86 -13.69
C GLU A 180 -5.64 9.14 -12.88
N ALA A 181 -5.56 10.28 -13.56
CA ALA A 181 -5.42 11.58 -12.90
C ALA A 181 -6.79 12.23 -12.58
N THR A 182 -7.73 12.17 -13.52
CA THR A 182 -9.03 12.84 -13.44
C THR A 182 -10.21 12.02 -13.96
N GLN A 183 -9.95 10.90 -14.63
CA GLN A 183 -10.98 10.04 -15.20
C GLN A 183 -10.56 8.58 -15.27
N HIS A 184 -11.54 7.68 -15.19
CA HIS A 184 -11.32 6.24 -15.28
C HIS A 184 -10.63 5.79 -16.58
N PHE A 185 -9.77 4.79 -16.51
CA PHE A 185 -8.95 4.33 -17.64
C PHE A 185 -9.76 3.66 -18.76
N PHE A 186 -10.95 3.08 -18.49
CA PHE A 186 -11.74 2.37 -19.51
C PHE A 186 -13.20 2.83 -19.60
N LYS A 187 -13.61 3.33 -20.78
CA LYS A 187 -14.94 3.95 -20.98
C LYS A 187 -15.65 3.47 -22.24
N ASP A 188 -16.98 3.52 -22.22
CA ASP A 188 -17.83 3.22 -23.36
C ASP A 188 -18.03 4.42 -24.33
N VAL A 189 -18.86 4.24 -25.37
CA VAL A 189 -19.19 5.32 -26.32
C VAL A 189 -20.00 6.47 -25.72
N LEU A 190 -20.68 6.24 -24.60
CA LEU A 190 -21.44 7.25 -23.84
C LEU A 190 -20.57 7.97 -22.81
N ASN A 191 -19.28 7.61 -22.71
CA ASN A 191 -18.33 8.10 -21.73
C ASN A 191 -18.68 7.68 -20.29
N SER A 192 -19.39 6.57 -20.14
CA SER A 192 -19.59 5.85 -18.88
C SER A 192 -18.40 4.93 -18.61
N ASP A 193 -18.06 4.78 -17.34
CA ASP A 193 -16.95 3.96 -16.85
C ASP A 193 -17.31 2.46 -16.97
N VAL A 194 -16.30 1.63 -17.26
CA VAL A 194 -16.48 0.21 -17.57
C VAL A 194 -15.54 -0.60 -16.69
N GLU A 195 -16.08 -1.12 -15.58
CA GLU A 195 -15.30 -1.86 -14.58
C GLU A 195 -15.06 -3.34 -14.94
N PRO A 196 -13.94 -3.93 -14.46
CA PRO A 196 -13.71 -5.36 -14.56
C PRO A 196 -14.66 -6.13 -13.62
N ILE A 197 -15.25 -7.22 -14.13
CA ILE A 197 -16.08 -8.15 -13.33
C ILE A 197 -15.24 -9.14 -12.50
N ALA A 198 -13.91 -9.11 -12.66
CA ALA A 198 -12.90 -9.69 -11.79
C ALA A 198 -11.53 -9.16 -12.25
N GLN A 199 -10.60 -8.92 -11.32
CA GLN A 199 -9.23 -8.53 -11.65
C GLN A 199 -8.20 -9.28 -10.80
N VAL A 200 -6.95 -9.27 -11.27
CA VAL A 200 -5.76 -9.71 -10.53
C VAL A 200 -4.72 -8.58 -10.66
N PRO A 201 -4.23 -7.99 -9.55
CA PRO A 201 -4.65 -8.26 -8.17
C PRO A 201 -6.11 -7.86 -7.89
N ASP A 202 -6.75 -8.58 -6.95
CA ASP A 202 -8.12 -8.33 -6.48
C ASP A 202 -8.11 -7.17 -5.45
N GLU A 203 -8.39 -5.96 -5.91
CA GLU A 203 -8.30 -4.75 -5.07
C GLU A 203 -9.51 -4.57 -4.15
N GLY A 204 -10.64 -5.21 -4.48
CA GLY A 204 -11.95 -4.90 -3.89
C GLY A 204 -12.60 -3.69 -4.57
N GLU A 205 -13.90 -3.46 -4.30
CA GLU A 205 -14.65 -2.34 -4.89
C GLU A 205 -14.40 -1.03 -4.11
N GLY A 206 -13.13 -0.62 -4.00
CA GLY A 206 -12.72 0.61 -3.32
C GLY A 206 -11.36 1.11 -3.77
N HIS A 207 -11.33 2.29 -4.40
CA HIS A 207 -10.08 2.99 -4.74
C HIS A 207 -9.30 3.35 -3.47
N HIS A 208 -8.26 2.58 -3.14
CA HIS A 208 -7.34 2.89 -2.06
C HIS A 208 -5.91 2.97 -2.59
N HIS A 209 -5.43 4.21 -2.73
CA HIS A 209 -4.10 4.52 -3.23
C HIS A 209 -3.04 3.89 -2.34
N HIS A 210 -2.27 2.93 -2.88
CA HIS A 210 -1.05 2.46 -2.24
C HIS A 210 0.06 3.49 -2.50
N HIS A 211 0.04 4.59 -1.74
CA HIS A 211 1.14 5.55 -1.74
C HIS A 211 2.37 4.89 -1.12
N ASP A 212 3.46 4.78 -1.88
CA ASP A 212 4.77 4.38 -1.32
C ASP A 212 5.24 5.46 -0.34
N HIS A 213 4.98 5.24 0.94
CA HIS A 213 5.36 6.11 2.05
C HIS A 213 6.86 5.99 2.42
N GLY A 214 7.74 5.78 1.44
CA GLY A 214 9.19 5.82 1.60
C GLY A 214 9.71 4.80 2.62
N GLY A 215 9.08 3.62 2.68
CA GLY A 215 9.42 2.55 3.62
C GLY A 215 9.04 2.80 5.09
N LEU A 216 8.13 3.73 5.37
CA LEU A 216 7.57 3.97 6.72
C LEU A 216 6.06 3.68 6.73
N ASP A 217 5.59 3.07 7.83
CA ASP A 217 4.17 2.77 8.04
C ASP A 217 3.36 4.09 8.25
N PRO A 218 2.37 4.40 7.39
CA PRO A 218 1.54 5.59 7.53
C PRO A 218 0.44 5.48 8.59
N HIS A 219 0.13 4.28 9.10
CA HIS A 219 -1.04 3.99 9.93
C HIS A 219 -0.85 4.39 11.41
N VAL A 220 -0.07 5.46 11.64
CA VAL A 220 0.30 6.04 12.95
C VAL A 220 -0.89 6.32 13.86
N TRP A 221 -2.08 6.51 13.28
CA TRP A 221 -3.28 6.98 13.95
C TRP A 221 -4.02 5.93 14.79
N HIS A 222 -3.68 4.65 14.67
CA HIS A 222 -4.25 3.61 15.54
C HIS A 222 -3.69 3.62 16.98
N ASP A 223 -2.63 4.39 17.25
CA ASP A 223 -2.18 4.75 18.60
C ASP A 223 -2.77 6.13 19.01
N PRO A 224 -3.63 6.20 20.05
CA PRO A 224 -4.16 7.48 20.57
C PRO A 224 -3.08 8.50 20.93
N HIS A 225 -1.90 8.06 21.40
CA HIS A 225 -0.79 8.97 21.72
C HIS A 225 -0.22 9.65 20.47
N ASN A 226 -0.26 9.01 19.31
CA ASN A 226 0.13 9.64 18.04
C ASN A 226 -0.91 10.67 17.59
N ILE A 227 -2.20 10.42 17.81
CA ILE A 227 -3.25 11.42 17.57
C ILE A 227 -3.02 12.65 18.46
N ILE A 228 -2.70 12.46 19.74
CA ILE A 228 -2.34 13.56 20.67
C ILE A 228 -1.12 14.35 20.16
N LYS A 229 -0.06 13.68 19.68
CA LYS A 229 1.14 14.33 19.10
C LYS A 229 0.78 15.16 17.86
N MET A 230 -0.01 14.61 16.94
CA MET A 230 -0.49 15.30 15.73
C MET A 230 -1.36 16.51 16.11
N GLY A 231 -2.30 16.34 17.03
CA GLY A 231 -3.16 17.40 17.55
C GLY A 231 -2.36 18.54 18.18
N ASN A 232 -1.29 18.24 18.92
CA ASN A 232 -0.41 19.25 19.50
C ASN A 232 0.35 20.07 18.43
N ILE A 233 0.78 19.45 17.32
CA ILE A 233 1.39 20.16 16.18
C ILE A 233 0.35 21.07 15.51
N ILE A 234 -0.85 20.55 15.20
CA ILE A 234 -1.95 21.31 14.60
C ILE A 234 -2.32 22.50 15.50
N SER A 235 -2.49 22.27 16.81
CA SER A 235 -2.78 23.31 17.81
C SER A 235 -1.71 24.39 17.82
N LYS A 236 -0.41 24.02 17.83
CA LYS A 236 0.72 24.95 17.78
C LYS A 236 0.65 25.84 16.53
N ASN A 237 0.39 25.24 15.36
CA ASN A 237 0.36 25.94 14.08
C ASN A 237 -0.85 26.87 13.94
N LEU A 238 -2.06 26.41 14.28
CA LEU A 238 -3.27 27.25 14.31
C LEU A 238 -3.16 28.45 15.27
N LYS A 239 -2.27 28.39 16.26
CA LYS A 239 -2.00 29.51 17.18
C LYS A 239 -0.91 30.45 16.68
N LYS A 240 0.14 29.92 16.03
CA LYS A 240 1.25 30.70 15.47
C LYS A 240 0.82 31.46 14.22
N ASP A 241 0.04 30.82 13.35
CA ASP A 241 -0.29 31.36 12.05
C ASP A 241 -1.61 32.15 12.02
N ILE A 242 -1.67 33.07 11.05
CA ILE A 242 -2.82 33.82 10.56
C ILE A 242 -3.44 34.88 11.50
N SER A 243 -3.57 36.07 10.90
CA SER A 243 -4.24 37.30 11.37
C SER A 243 -5.76 37.20 11.55
N VAL A 244 -6.35 36.01 11.37
CA VAL A 244 -7.80 35.77 11.38
C VAL A 244 -8.32 35.45 12.79
N PHE A 245 -7.54 34.72 13.59
CA PHE A 245 -7.93 34.38 14.95
C PHE A 245 -7.62 35.52 15.93
N ASN A 246 -8.54 35.79 16.85
CA ASN A 246 -8.36 36.73 17.95
C ASN A 246 -7.78 36.02 19.21
N ARG A 247 -7.67 36.72 20.35
CA ARG A 247 -7.14 36.14 21.61
C ARG A 247 -8.09 35.10 22.23
N GLY A 248 -9.39 35.31 22.13
CA GLY A 248 -10.43 34.38 22.58
C GLY A 248 -10.38 33.08 21.78
N ASP A 249 -10.29 33.16 20.45
CA ASP A 249 -10.24 31.98 19.58
C ASP A 249 -9.02 31.09 19.90
N ARG A 250 -7.82 31.67 20.06
CA ARG A 250 -6.61 30.91 20.45
C ARG A 250 -6.75 30.23 21.83
N LYS A 251 -7.52 30.83 22.74
CA LYS A 251 -7.83 30.24 24.04
C LYS A 251 -8.80 29.06 23.86
N LEU A 252 -9.89 29.25 23.14
CA LEU A 252 -10.87 28.21 22.80
C LEU A 252 -10.22 27.02 22.08
N ILE A 253 -9.35 27.25 21.10
CA ILE A 253 -8.56 26.22 20.42
C ILE A 253 -7.73 25.43 21.45
N SER A 254 -7.03 26.12 22.36
CA SER A 254 -6.23 25.43 23.39
C SER A 254 -7.06 24.66 24.41
N GLU A 255 -8.29 25.10 24.68
CA GLU A 255 -9.22 24.40 25.57
C GLU A 255 -9.82 23.17 24.88
N ARG A 256 -10.24 23.26 23.62
CA ARG A 256 -10.73 22.12 22.81
C ARG A 256 -9.66 21.04 22.61
N PHE A 257 -8.43 21.42 22.25
CA PHE A 257 -7.33 20.44 22.11
C PHE A 257 -7.02 19.71 23.42
N LYS A 258 -7.04 20.40 24.58
CA LYS A 258 -6.86 19.74 25.88
C LYS A 258 -8.00 18.78 26.24
N GLN A 259 -9.23 19.08 25.82
CA GLN A 259 -10.36 18.18 26.01
C GLN A 259 -10.25 16.94 25.11
N ALA A 260 -9.82 17.12 23.86
CA ALA A 260 -9.53 16.03 22.94
C ALA A 260 -8.38 15.14 23.45
N ASP A 261 -7.28 15.75 23.92
CA ASP A 261 -6.14 15.02 24.51
C ASP A 261 -6.60 14.16 25.69
N SER A 262 -7.35 14.73 26.64
CA SER A 262 -7.87 14.00 27.81
C SER A 262 -8.88 12.90 27.45
N LEU A 263 -9.58 13.03 26.32
CA LEU A 263 -10.49 11.99 25.82
C LEU A 263 -9.69 10.84 25.18
N LEU A 264 -8.64 11.16 24.42
CA LEU A 264 -7.74 10.18 23.81
C LEU A 264 -6.92 9.40 24.86
N GLU A 265 -6.52 10.03 25.97
CA GLU A 265 -5.96 9.34 27.15
C GLU A 265 -6.98 8.38 27.80
N GLY A 266 -8.26 8.76 27.82
CA GLY A 266 -9.36 7.90 28.27
C GLY A 266 -9.64 6.74 27.32
N LEU A 267 -9.53 6.97 26.01
CA LEU A 267 -9.63 5.94 24.96
C LEU A 267 -8.49 4.94 25.07
N ASP A 268 -7.23 5.38 25.19
CA ASP A 268 -6.08 4.51 25.45
C ASP A 268 -6.31 3.60 26.66
N SER A 269 -6.69 4.20 27.80
CA SER A 269 -6.99 3.46 29.03
C SER A 269 -8.10 2.43 28.84
N TRP A 270 -9.15 2.78 28.08
CA TRP A 270 -10.26 1.88 27.75
C TRP A 270 -9.81 0.72 26.84
N ILE A 271 -8.99 0.98 25.81
CA ILE A 271 -8.45 -0.07 24.92
C ILE A 271 -7.60 -1.06 25.73
N ILE A 272 -6.70 -0.56 26.59
CA ILE A 272 -5.88 -1.40 27.47
C ILE A 272 -6.75 -2.32 28.34
N GLU A 273 -7.85 -1.80 28.91
CA GLU A 273 -8.80 -2.61 29.68
C GLU A 273 -9.46 -3.69 28.82
N GLN A 274 -9.94 -3.37 27.61
CA GLN A 274 -10.59 -4.35 26.74
C GLN A 274 -9.61 -5.44 26.28
N VAL A 275 -8.41 -5.04 25.86
CA VAL A 275 -7.34 -5.94 25.41
C VAL A 275 -6.85 -6.86 26.55
N SER A 276 -6.88 -6.39 27.80
CA SER A 276 -6.53 -7.21 28.95
C SER A 276 -7.45 -8.42 29.17
N SER A 277 -8.66 -8.42 28.59
CA SER A 277 -9.59 -9.56 28.62
C SER A 277 -9.19 -10.70 27.67
N ILE A 278 -8.30 -10.44 26.69
CA ILE A 278 -7.82 -11.43 25.72
C ILE A 278 -6.64 -12.22 26.35
N PRO A 279 -6.64 -13.57 26.29
CA PRO A 279 -5.47 -14.39 26.62
C PRO A 279 -4.22 -13.92 25.84
N GLU A 280 -3.06 -13.84 26.48
CA GLU A 280 -1.85 -13.29 25.84
C GLU A 280 -1.45 -14.11 24.61
N GLU A 281 -1.62 -15.42 24.65
CA GLU A 281 -1.35 -16.34 23.54
C GLU A 281 -2.29 -16.18 22.33
N ASN A 282 -3.40 -15.43 22.47
CA ASN A 282 -4.36 -15.16 21.40
C ASN A 282 -4.14 -13.81 20.73
N ARG A 283 -3.19 -12.97 21.18
CA ARG A 283 -3.01 -11.58 20.72
C ARG A 283 -2.25 -11.49 19.39
N VAL A 284 -2.78 -12.16 18.37
CA VAL A 284 -2.29 -12.11 16.98
C VAL A 284 -3.38 -11.53 16.09
N ILE A 285 -3.10 -10.42 15.42
CA ILE A 285 -3.99 -9.77 14.45
C ILE A 285 -3.50 -10.13 13.05
N VAL A 286 -4.31 -10.86 12.28
CA VAL A 286 -4.03 -11.18 10.87
C VAL A 286 -4.98 -10.40 9.96
N SER A 287 -4.44 -9.51 9.12
CA SER A 287 -5.20 -8.65 8.19
C SER A 287 -4.64 -8.76 6.77
N LYS A 288 -5.23 -8.08 5.76
CA LYS A 288 -4.77 -8.14 4.37
C LYS A 288 -3.39 -7.47 4.26
N HIS A 289 -3.28 -6.19 4.65
CA HIS A 289 -2.03 -5.44 4.61
C HIS A 289 -1.53 -4.99 5.98
N LYS A 290 -0.28 -4.53 5.99
CA LYS A 290 0.49 -4.04 7.14
C LYS A 290 -0.03 -2.66 7.57
N ALA A 291 -1.11 -2.67 8.37
CA ALA A 291 -1.80 -1.44 8.78
C ALA A 291 -2.15 -1.32 10.27
N MET A 292 -1.80 -2.33 11.07
CA MET A 292 -2.12 -2.38 12.50
C MET A 292 -0.89 -2.32 13.41
N GLU A 293 0.33 -2.11 12.88
CA GLU A 293 1.57 -2.23 13.69
C GLU A 293 1.59 -1.25 14.86
N TYR A 294 1.20 0.01 14.65
CA TYR A 294 1.08 0.99 15.72
C TYR A 294 0.06 0.59 16.81
N TYR A 295 -1.00 -0.14 16.46
CA TYR A 295 -1.95 -0.70 17.42
C TYR A 295 -1.32 -1.88 18.18
N GLY A 296 -0.59 -2.75 17.48
CA GLY A 296 0.11 -3.88 18.08
C GLY A 296 1.21 -3.45 19.05
N ASP A 297 2.04 -2.49 18.67
CA ASP A 297 3.08 -1.87 19.50
C ASP A 297 2.49 -1.18 20.75
N ALA A 298 1.35 -0.49 20.60
CA ALA A 298 0.70 0.22 21.71
C ALA A 298 0.02 -0.73 22.72
N PHE A 299 -0.67 -1.76 22.23
CA PHE A 299 -1.57 -2.59 23.05
C PHE A 299 -1.11 -4.04 23.24
N GLY A 300 0.04 -4.42 22.69
CA GLY A 300 0.67 -5.73 22.89
C GLY A 300 0.04 -6.83 22.04
N PHE A 301 -0.07 -6.60 20.74
CA PHE A 301 -0.40 -7.62 19.73
C PHE A 301 0.77 -7.85 18.78
N GLU A 302 0.92 -9.10 18.34
CA GLU A 302 1.64 -9.40 17.11
C GLU A 302 0.72 -9.13 15.91
N THR A 303 1.25 -8.52 14.85
CA THR A 303 0.47 -8.13 13.66
C THR A 303 1.07 -8.78 12.42
N ILE A 304 0.23 -9.50 11.67
CA ILE A 304 0.65 -10.26 10.50
C ILE A 304 -0.13 -9.77 9.27
N SER A 305 0.61 -9.19 8.33
CA SER A 305 0.13 -8.81 7.00
C SER A 305 0.09 -10.05 6.11
N LEU A 306 -1.07 -10.39 5.54
CA LEU A 306 -1.16 -11.49 4.57
C LEU A 306 -0.41 -11.19 3.27
N LEU A 307 -0.28 -9.91 2.87
CA LEU A 307 0.54 -9.52 1.72
C LEU A 307 2.02 -9.90 1.90
N ASP A 308 2.57 -9.87 3.11
CA ASP A 308 3.98 -10.21 3.36
C ASP A 308 4.28 -11.70 3.07
N PHE A 309 3.26 -12.56 3.14
CA PHE A 309 3.34 -14.01 2.87
C PHE A 309 2.85 -14.39 1.47
N LEU A 310 1.98 -13.57 0.87
CA LEU A 310 1.41 -13.79 -0.46
C LEU A 310 2.19 -13.07 -1.57
N GLY A 311 2.95 -12.03 -1.22
CA GLY A 311 3.60 -11.07 -2.11
C GLY A 311 2.65 -9.96 -2.57
N ASP A 312 3.21 -8.82 -2.99
CA ASP A 312 2.46 -7.70 -3.59
C ASP A 312 1.64 -8.17 -4.81
N SER A 313 2.20 -9.10 -5.58
CA SER A 313 1.44 -9.91 -6.51
C SER A 313 0.54 -10.89 -5.74
N SER A 314 -0.75 -10.56 -5.58
CA SER A 314 -1.78 -11.44 -5.00
C SER A 314 -2.09 -12.73 -5.80
N SER A 315 -1.11 -13.21 -6.58
CA SER A 315 -1.11 -14.53 -7.20
C SER A 315 -1.40 -15.61 -6.15
N LEU A 316 -2.47 -16.37 -6.37
CA LEU A 316 -2.86 -17.53 -5.57
C LEU A 316 -1.92 -18.73 -5.83
N ARG A 317 -0.62 -18.46 -5.96
CA ARG A 317 0.47 -19.43 -6.09
C ARG A 317 0.30 -20.50 -5.01
N PRO A 318 0.15 -21.78 -5.36
CA PRO A 318 -0.06 -22.85 -4.38
C PRO A 318 1.00 -22.87 -3.28
N GLU A 319 2.24 -22.50 -3.60
CA GLU A 319 3.34 -22.29 -2.68
C GLU A 319 3.05 -21.19 -1.64
N ASN A 320 2.59 -20.01 -2.06
CA ASN A 320 2.29 -18.87 -1.17
C ASN A 320 1.03 -19.10 -0.33
N ILE A 321 0.04 -19.80 -0.89
CA ILE A 321 -1.13 -20.26 -0.12
C ILE A 321 -0.70 -21.30 0.91
N SER A 322 0.19 -22.23 0.55
CA SER A 322 0.69 -23.24 1.50
C SER A 322 1.56 -22.65 2.61
N SER A 323 2.37 -21.62 2.34
CA SER A 323 3.14 -20.92 3.37
C SER A 323 2.22 -20.13 4.30
N THR A 324 1.23 -19.43 3.75
CA THR A 324 0.21 -18.69 4.52
C THR A 324 -0.60 -19.62 5.42
N LEU A 325 -1.10 -20.75 4.90
CA LEU A 325 -1.84 -21.75 5.69
C LEU A 325 -0.99 -22.36 6.80
N LYS A 326 0.32 -22.54 6.56
CA LYS A 326 1.27 -23.03 7.56
C LYS A 326 1.50 -21.98 8.66
N MET A 327 1.70 -20.71 8.31
CA MET A 327 1.82 -19.61 9.28
C MET A 327 0.57 -19.50 10.17
N LEU A 328 -0.63 -19.59 9.59
CA LEU A 328 -1.89 -19.52 10.36
C LEU A 328 -2.01 -20.64 11.42
N ASP A 329 -1.45 -21.82 11.15
CA ASP A 329 -1.40 -22.97 12.08
C ASP A 329 -0.27 -22.85 13.11
N GLU A 330 0.93 -22.45 12.68
CA GLU A 330 2.11 -22.28 13.56
C GLU A 330 1.90 -21.17 14.60
N GLU A 331 1.35 -20.02 14.18
CA GLU A 331 1.01 -18.89 15.07
C GLU A 331 -0.37 -19.04 15.75
N LYS A 332 -1.05 -20.17 15.55
CA LYS A 332 -2.34 -20.54 16.19
C LYS A 332 -3.40 -19.44 16.08
N VAL A 333 -3.52 -18.86 14.90
CA VAL A 333 -4.36 -17.67 14.67
C VAL A 333 -5.82 -17.97 14.99
N GLN A 334 -6.42 -17.17 15.88
CA GLN A 334 -7.80 -17.37 16.32
C GLN A 334 -8.84 -16.84 15.32
N ALA A 335 -8.52 -15.73 14.62
CA ALA A 335 -9.38 -15.13 13.61
C ALA A 335 -8.56 -14.37 12.56
N ILE A 336 -9.08 -14.31 11.33
CA ILE A 336 -8.58 -13.43 10.27
C ILE A 336 -9.52 -12.23 10.16
N PHE A 337 -8.96 -11.02 10.20
CA PHE A 337 -9.70 -9.77 10.18
C PHE A 337 -9.85 -9.26 8.74
N PRO A 338 -11.08 -9.20 8.20
CA PRO A 338 -11.31 -8.54 6.93
C PRO A 338 -11.28 -7.02 7.09
N GLU A 339 -10.82 -6.30 6.08
CA GLU A 339 -10.84 -4.82 6.04
C GLU A 339 -12.02 -4.28 5.21
N GLN A 340 -12.77 -5.18 4.57
CA GLN A 340 -13.95 -4.87 3.77
C GLN A 340 -15.06 -5.92 3.98
N ILE A 341 -16.33 -5.50 3.90
CA ILE A 341 -17.49 -6.40 3.83
C ILE A 341 -18.17 -6.23 2.46
N PRO A 342 -18.34 -7.30 1.66
CA PRO A 342 -17.99 -8.69 1.97
C PRO A 342 -16.48 -8.97 1.89
N ALA A 343 -15.96 -9.74 2.85
CA ALA A 343 -14.56 -10.16 2.86
C ALA A 343 -14.15 -10.85 1.55
N SER A 344 -12.95 -10.56 1.03
CA SER A 344 -12.52 -10.97 -0.32
C SER A 344 -12.55 -12.48 -0.57
N LYS A 345 -12.53 -12.89 -1.85
CA LYS A 345 -12.51 -14.32 -2.23
C LYS A 345 -11.29 -15.04 -1.65
N LEU A 346 -10.14 -14.35 -1.58
CA LEU A 346 -8.91 -14.81 -0.93
C LEU A 346 -9.13 -15.12 0.56
N LEU A 347 -9.62 -14.16 1.35
CA LEU A 347 -9.83 -14.36 2.79
C LEU A 347 -10.81 -15.51 3.07
N ARG A 348 -11.91 -15.58 2.33
CA ARG A 348 -12.88 -16.69 2.42
C ARG A 348 -12.26 -18.05 2.04
N ASN A 349 -11.31 -18.08 1.10
CA ASN A 349 -10.59 -19.29 0.72
C ASN A 349 -9.53 -19.72 1.74
N LEU A 350 -8.81 -18.77 2.35
CA LEU A 350 -7.87 -19.04 3.43
C LEU A 350 -8.61 -19.59 4.65
N SER A 351 -9.62 -18.86 5.14
CA SER A 351 -10.47 -19.28 6.26
C SER A 351 -11.06 -20.67 6.08
N ARG A 352 -11.56 -21.01 4.88
CA ARG A 352 -12.09 -22.34 4.57
C ARG A 352 -11.03 -23.45 4.59
N GLN A 353 -9.77 -23.14 4.30
CA GLN A 353 -8.69 -24.13 4.21
C GLN A 353 -7.93 -24.30 5.54
N SER A 354 -7.69 -23.22 6.28
CA SER A 354 -7.09 -23.26 7.62
C SER A 354 -8.10 -23.64 8.71
N SER A 355 -9.40 -23.53 8.43
CA SER A 355 -10.50 -23.56 9.42
C SER A 355 -10.47 -22.41 10.44
N VAL A 356 -9.59 -21.43 10.28
CA VAL A 356 -9.58 -20.19 11.07
C VAL A 356 -10.78 -19.33 10.64
N PRO A 357 -11.67 -18.90 11.54
CA PRO A 357 -12.81 -18.07 11.17
C PRO A 357 -12.40 -16.69 10.67
N LEU A 358 -13.23 -16.09 9.82
CA LEU A 358 -13.19 -14.64 9.61
C LEU A 358 -13.87 -13.95 10.80
N ALA A 359 -13.33 -12.81 11.24
CA ALA A 359 -14.02 -11.94 12.17
C ALA A 359 -15.40 -11.52 11.61
N SER A 360 -16.39 -11.36 12.49
CA SER A 360 -17.79 -11.11 12.08
C SER A 360 -18.03 -9.73 11.46
N ASN A 361 -17.13 -8.78 11.71
CA ASN A 361 -17.13 -7.43 11.18
C ASN A 361 -15.77 -7.12 10.54
N GLN A 362 -15.72 -6.10 9.67
CA GLN A 362 -14.46 -5.55 9.20
C GLN A 362 -13.76 -4.71 10.28
N ILE A 363 -12.43 -4.61 10.21
CA ILE A 363 -11.65 -3.54 10.83
C ILE A 363 -11.43 -2.42 9.80
N PHE A 364 -11.41 -1.16 10.25
CA PHE A 364 -11.14 -0.01 9.38
C PHE A 364 -9.70 0.45 9.61
N VAL A 365 -8.84 0.30 8.60
CA VAL A 365 -7.40 0.51 8.75
C VAL A 365 -6.86 1.76 8.06
N ASP A 366 -7.38 2.09 6.86
CA ASP A 366 -6.92 3.22 6.05
C ASP A 366 -7.75 4.51 6.23
N GLY A 367 -8.89 4.42 6.91
CA GLY A 367 -9.83 5.55 6.97
C GLY A 367 -10.95 5.39 8.00
N LEU A 368 -11.84 6.39 8.01
CA LEU A 368 -12.99 6.41 8.92
C LEU A 368 -14.13 5.52 8.43
N MET A 369 -15.00 5.12 9.36
CA MET A 369 -16.30 4.56 9.02
C MET A 369 -17.15 5.60 8.28
N MET A 370 -18.07 5.14 7.41
CA MET A 370 -19.00 6.01 6.67
C MET A 370 -19.76 6.98 7.59
N ASP A 371 -20.24 6.47 8.72
CA ASP A 371 -20.80 7.25 9.82
C ASP A 371 -19.90 7.03 11.05
N GLY A 372 -19.09 8.02 11.42
CA GLY A 372 -18.19 7.90 12.58
C GLY A 372 -17.14 8.99 12.66
N ASN A 373 -16.22 8.82 13.62
CA ASN A 373 -15.03 9.63 13.80
C ASN A 373 -13.86 8.72 14.27
N THR A 374 -12.69 9.30 14.53
CA THR A 374 -11.48 8.56 14.95
C THR A 374 -11.69 7.71 16.21
N VAL A 375 -12.44 8.21 17.20
CA VAL A 375 -12.79 7.46 18.42
C VAL A 375 -13.73 6.30 18.08
N SER A 376 -14.72 6.53 17.21
CA SER A 376 -15.65 5.48 16.76
C SER A 376 -14.93 4.35 16.01
N VAL A 377 -13.93 4.65 15.19
CA VAL A 377 -13.10 3.60 14.56
C VAL A 377 -12.32 2.83 15.60
N ALA A 378 -11.65 3.52 16.54
CA ALA A 378 -10.86 2.86 17.57
C ALA A 378 -11.72 1.93 18.44
N VAL A 379 -12.91 2.37 18.85
CA VAL A 379 -13.88 1.55 19.60
C VAL A 379 -14.37 0.35 18.77
N HIS A 380 -14.73 0.58 17.49
CA HIS A 380 -15.21 -0.49 16.61
C HIS A 380 -14.13 -1.55 16.33
N ASN A 381 -12.91 -1.13 15.98
CA ASN A 381 -11.78 -2.02 15.75
C ASN A 381 -11.44 -2.80 17.02
N THR A 382 -11.32 -2.11 18.17
CA THR A 382 -11.01 -2.73 19.46
C THR A 382 -12.02 -3.80 19.81
N CYS A 383 -13.33 -3.52 19.77
CA CYS A 383 -14.33 -4.55 20.05
C CYS A 383 -14.30 -5.70 19.04
N THR A 384 -14.14 -5.41 17.74
CA THR A 384 -14.06 -6.45 16.70
C THR A 384 -12.88 -7.39 16.95
N ILE A 385 -11.72 -6.86 17.37
CA ILE A 385 -10.52 -7.61 17.72
C ILE A 385 -10.72 -8.40 19.02
N VAL A 386 -11.11 -7.73 20.10
CA VAL A 386 -11.30 -8.31 21.44
C VAL A 386 -12.30 -9.47 21.42
N ASP A 387 -13.47 -9.27 20.82
CA ASP A 387 -14.53 -10.30 20.78
C ASP A 387 -14.14 -11.48 19.86
N SER A 388 -13.34 -11.25 18.81
CA SER A 388 -12.89 -12.31 17.89
C SER A 388 -11.73 -13.15 18.44
N LEU A 389 -10.94 -12.62 19.38
CA LEU A 389 -9.79 -13.30 19.99
C LEU A 389 -10.12 -13.94 21.35
N GLY A 390 -11.39 -13.94 21.75
CA GLY A 390 -11.89 -14.60 22.96
C GLY A 390 -11.90 -13.73 24.23
N GLY A 391 -11.72 -12.41 24.09
CA GLY A 391 -12.00 -11.44 25.13
C GLY A 391 -13.49 -11.06 25.21
N SER A 392 -13.78 -9.92 25.83
CA SER A 392 -15.13 -9.35 25.93
C SER A 392 -15.07 -7.83 25.96
N CYS A 393 -15.53 -7.17 24.89
CA CYS A 393 -15.53 -5.70 24.82
C CYS A 393 -16.72 -5.07 25.57
N ASP A 394 -16.44 -4.12 26.47
CA ASP A 394 -17.45 -3.17 26.95
C ASP A 394 -17.68 -2.06 25.93
N LYS A 395 -18.52 -2.37 24.93
CA LYS A 395 -18.92 -1.42 23.91
C LYS A 395 -19.73 -0.24 24.46
N GLU A 396 -20.38 -0.36 25.63
CA GLU A 396 -21.18 0.74 26.20
C GLU A 396 -20.28 1.86 26.70
N SER A 397 -19.20 1.55 27.43
CA SER A 397 -18.21 2.57 27.81
C SER A 397 -17.46 3.15 26.61
N GLY A 398 -17.16 2.34 25.59
CA GLY A 398 -16.61 2.82 24.31
C GLY A 398 -17.51 3.86 23.63
N SER A 399 -18.79 3.57 23.45
CA SER A 399 -19.73 4.52 22.82
C SER A 399 -20.04 5.76 23.68
N ASN A 400 -19.76 5.74 24.99
CA ASN A 400 -19.75 6.94 25.81
C ASN A 400 -18.56 7.87 25.46
N LEU A 401 -17.36 7.32 25.19
CA LEU A 401 -16.21 8.11 24.71
C LEU A 401 -16.50 8.75 23.34
N GLU A 402 -17.11 7.99 22.42
CA GLU A 402 -17.57 8.52 21.12
C GLU A 402 -18.55 9.70 21.32
N SER A 403 -19.49 9.55 22.26
CA SER A 403 -20.50 10.57 22.57
C SER A 403 -19.89 11.84 23.18
N GLU A 404 -18.85 11.75 24.00
CA GLU A 404 -18.09 12.92 24.46
C GLU A 404 -17.30 13.57 23.32
N TRP A 405 -16.76 12.79 22.37
CA TRP A 405 -16.01 13.34 21.23
C TRP A 405 -16.90 14.22 20.33
N TYR A 406 -18.14 13.78 20.05
CA TYR A 406 -19.08 14.60 19.30
C TYR A 406 -19.37 15.96 19.96
N LYS A 407 -19.44 16.02 21.30
CA LYS A 407 -19.63 17.29 22.04
C LYS A 407 -18.45 18.26 21.95
N LEU A 408 -17.28 17.81 21.49
CA LEU A 408 -16.14 18.70 21.18
C LEU A 408 -16.26 19.38 19.81
N SER A 409 -17.13 18.85 18.93
CA SER A 409 -17.40 19.38 17.59
C SER A 409 -18.52 20.43 17.55
N ASP A 410 -19.46 20.37 18.51
CA ASP A 410 -20.47 21.40 18.78
C ASP A 410 -19.87 22.73 19.33
#